data_AF-A0A943JY24-F1
#
_entry.id   AF-A0A943JY24-F1
#
_cell.length_a   1.000
_cell.length_b   1.000
_cell.length_c   1.000
_cell.angle_alpha   90.00
_cell.angle_beta   90.00
_cell.angle_gamma   90.00
#
_symmetry.space_group_name_H-M   'P 1'
#
loop_
_entity.id
_entity.type
_entity.pdbx_description
1 polymer ?
#
loop_
_entity_poly.entity_id
_entity_poly.type
_entity_poly.pdbx_seq_one_letter_code
_entity_poly.pdbx_strand_id
1 'polypeptide(L)'
;MNTFFKCLLKLLKIFLLIIIILAALGGILAASMPKSSLQVQIFILYSGFAALTAFFYMFIDLKLHNTVIFIFIIVIYMFMIDYLPDVKYNMNLDTCIDNGICAENLEVNTEYGKIIINAQTCIKYGWSWNEEKMFCDLR
;
A
#
# COMPACT_ATOMS: atom_id res chain seq x y z
N MET A 1 12.36 -24.43 -28.77
CA MET A 1 12.36 -23.52 -27.60
C MET A 1 13.02 -24.24 -26.43
N ASN A 2 14.16 -23.72 -25.97
CA ASN A 2 15.07 -24.39 -25.03
C ASN A 2 14.39 -24.62 -23.66
N THR A 3 14.66 -25.74 -22.96
CA THR A 3 14.02 -26.08 -21.67
C THR A 3 14.19 -24.98 -20.62
N PHE A 4 15.35 -24.33 -20.63
CA PHE A 4 15.65 -23.15 -19.81
C PHE A 4 14.65 -21.99 -20.04
N PHE A 5 14.34 -21.71 -21.31
CA PHE A 5 13.42 -20.62 -21.67
C PHE A 5 11.98 -20.90 -21.20
N LYS A 6 11.53 -22.16 -21.25
CA LYS A 6 10.22 -22.56 -20.72
C LYS A 6 10.13 -22.39 -19.19
N CYS A 7 11.22 -22.69 -18.48
CA CYS A 7 11.30 -22.51 -17.03
C CYS A 7 11.23 -21.03 -16.64
N LEU A 8 12.02 -20.19 -17.33
CA LEU A 8 12.02 -18.73 -17.16
C LEU A 8 10.63 -18.13 -17.36
N LEU A 9 9.92 -18.56 -18.41
CA LEU A 9 8.58 -18.06 -18.73
C LEU A 9 7.55 -18.44 -17.64
N LYS A 10 7.67 -19.64 -17.05
CA LYS A 10 6.82 -20.06 -15.92
C LYS A 10 7.08 -19.22 -14.68
N LEU A 11 8.35 -18.97 -14.35
CA LEU A 11 8.73 -18.11 -13.21
C LEU A 11 8.20 -16.69 -13.38
N LEU A 12 8.28 -16.14 -14.59
CA LEU A 12 7.72 -14.83 -14.91
C LEU A 12 6.21 -14.79 -14.67
N LYS A 13 5.46 -15.83 -15.08
CA LYS A 13 4.01 -15.91 -14.84
C LYS A 13 3.65 -16.01 -13.36
N ILE A 14 4.44 -16.72 -12.56
CA ILE A 14 4.26 -16.79 -11.11
C ILE A 14 4.50 -15.40 -10.48
N PHE A 15 5.56 -14.72 -10.90
CA PHE A 15 5.85 -13.36 -10.44
C PHE A 15 4.74 -12.35 -10.79
N LEU A 16 4.18 -12.45 -12.00
CA LEU A 16 3.01 -11.66 -12.41
C LEU A 16 1.80 -11.88 -11.51
N LEU A 17 1.55 -13.13 -11.13
CA LEU A 17 0.44 -13.48 -10.25
C LEU A 17 0.61 -12.87 -8.85
N ILE A 18 1.85 -12.87 -8.32
CA ILE A 18 2.17 -12.22 -7.04
C ILE A 18 1.90 -10.72 -7.11
N ILE A 19 2.31 -10.05 -8.19
CA ILE A 19 2.06 -8.63 -8.41
C ILE A 19 0.57 -8.30 -8.42
N ILE A 20 -0.24 -9.11 -9.10
CA ILE A 20 -1.71 -8.91 -9.15
C ILE A 20 -2.29 -8.96 -7.73
N ILE A 21 -1.86 -9.95 -6.95
CA ILE A 21 -2.30 -10.11 -5.55
C ILE A 21 -1.88 -8.90 -4.72
N LEU A 22 -0.62 -8.48 -4.80
CA LEU A 22 -0.09 -7.33 -4.05
C LEU A 22 -0.79 -6.02 -4.44
N ALA A 23 -1.02 -5.80 -5.74
CA ALA A 23 -1.70 -4.60 -6.22
C ALA A 23 -3.18 -4.56 -5.81
N ALA A 24 -3.87 -5.70 -5.88
CA ALA A 24 -5.25 -5.80 -5.41
C ALA A 24 -5.35 -5.57 -3.90
N LEU A 25 -4.47 -6.20 -3.10
CA LEU A 25 -4.44 -6.00 -1.65
C LEU A 25 -4.11 -4.56 -1.28
N GLY A 26 -3.09 -3.95 -1.91
CA GLY A 26 -2.73 -2.54 -1.69
C GLY A 26 -3.88 -1.59 -2.01
N GLY A 27 -4.59 -1.81 -3.12
CA GLY A 27 -5.77 -1.03 -3.50
C GLY A 27 -6.94 -1.18 -2.54
N ILE A 28 -7.25 -2.41 -2.10
CA ILE A 28 -8.31 -2.68 -1.12
C ILE A 28 -7.98 -2.03 0.22
N LEU A 29 -6.74 -2.17 0.68
CA LEU A 29 -6.28 -1.55 1.92
C LEU A 29 -6.43 -0.04 1.83
N ALA A 30 -5.96 0.58 0.73
CA ALA A 30 -6.09 2.00 0.48
C ALA A 30 -7.56 2.49 0.43
N ALA A 31 -8.46 1.70 -0.15
CA ALA A 31 -9.89 2.03 -0.25
C ALA A 31 -10.65 1.89 1.08
N SER A 32 -10.14 1.06 2.00
CA SER A 32 -10.73 0.87 3.33
C SER A 32 -10.41 1.99 4.33
N MET A 33 -9.59 2.98 3.93
CA MET A 33 -9.07 4.02 4.82
C MET A 33 -10.07 5.18 5.01
N PRO A 34 -10.17 5.74 6.23
CA PRO A 34 -11.15 6.78 6.56
C PRO A 34 -10.87 8.14 5.89
N LYS A 35 -9.61 8.43 5.51
CA LYS A 35 -9.21 9.67 4.84
C LYS A 35 -8.82 9.40 3.38
N SER A 36 -9.71 9.76 2.45
CA SER A 36 -9.46 9.65 1.01
C SER A 36 -8.85 10.95 0.48
N SER A 37 -7.54 11.11 0.62
CA SER A 37 -6.83 12.21 -0.05
C SER A 37 -6.69 11.93 -1.56
N LEU A 38 -6.44 12.97 -2.36
CA LEU A 38 -6.24 12.81 -3.81
C LEU A 38 -5.11 11.81 -4.11
N GLN A 39 -4.06 11.76 -3.28
CA GLN A 39 -2.96 10.81 -3.40
C GLN A 39 -3.44 9.36 -3.22
N VAL A 40 -4.30 9.11 -2.23
CA VAL A 40 -4.87 7.78 -1.96
C VAL A 40 -5.78 7.35 -3.12
N GLN A 41 -6.59 8.26 -3.68
CA GLN A 41 -7.44 7.96 -4.83
C GLN A 41 -6.62 7.62 -6.08
N ILE A 42 -5.55 8.39 -6.35
CA ILE A 42 -4.62 8.10 -7.45
C ILE A 42 -3.95 6.74 -7.24
N PHE A 43 -3.56 6.41 -6.00
CA PHE A 43 -2.96 5.12 -5.68
C PHE A 43 -3.90 3.94 -5.92
N ILE A 44 -5.18 4.06 -5.54
CA ILE A 44 -6.19 3.01 -5.77
C ILE A 44 -6.40 2.79 -7.28
N LEU A 45 -6.57 3.86 -8.04
CA LEU A 45 -6.74 3.79 -9.50
C LEU A 45 -5.53 3.14 -10.17
N TYR A 46 -4.32 3.55 -9.77
CA TYR A 46 -3.09 3.00 -10.33
C TYR A 46 -2.86 1.55 -9.93
N SER A 47 -3.24 1.15 -8.71
CA SER A 47 -3.20 -0.25 -8.26
C SER A 47 -4.14 -1.14 -9.09
N GLY A 48 -5.36 -0.66 -9.37
CA GLY A 48 -6.29 -1.35 -10.27
C GLY A 48 -5.75 -1.48 -11.70
N PHE A 49 -5.15 -0.41 -12.22
CA PHE A 49 -4.49 -0.42 -13.53
C PHE A 49 -3.32 -1.41 -13.59
N ALA A 50 -2.45 -1.43 -12.57
CA ALA A 50 -1.33 -2.37 -12.47
C ALA A 50 -1.83 -3.83 -12.41
N ALA A 51 -2.87 -4.12 -11.63
CA ALA A 51 -3.46 -5.45 -11.55
C ALA A 51 -4.08 -5.88 -12.90
N LEU A 52 -4.85 -5.01 -13.56
CA LEU A 52 -5.45 -5.28 -14.87
C LEU A 52 -4.38 -5.51 -15.94
N THR A 53 -3.38 -4.64 -16.01
CA THR A 53 -2.28 -4.78 -16.99
C THR A 53 -1.51 -6.06 -16.77
N ALA A 54 -1.17 -6.42 -15.51
CA ALA A 54 -0.52 -7.68 -15.16
C ALA A 54 -1.40 -8.91 -15.50
N PHE A 55 -2.72 -8.81 -15.31
CA PHE A 55 -3.66 -9.86 -15.67
C PHE A 55 -3.66 -10.11 -17.19
N PHE A 56 -3.84 -9.07 -18.01
CA PHE A 56 -3.77 -9.21 -19.47
C PHE A 56 -2.39 -9.73 -19.92
N TYR A 57 -1.33 -9.36 -19.21
CA TYR A 57 0.03 -9.82 -19.45
C TYR A 57 0.20 -11.35 -19.33
N MET A 58 -0.63 -12.03 -18.53
CA MET A 58 -0.56 -13.49 -18.40
C MET A 58 -1.03 -14.24 -19.66
N PHE A 59 -1.85 -13.60 -20.48
CA PHE A 59 -2.53 -14.20 -21.65
C PHE A 59 -1.94 -13.78 -23.00
N ILE A 60 -1.11 -12.74 -23.05
CA ILE A 60 -0.52 -12.23 -24.29
C ILE A 60 0.82 -12.95 -24.58
N ASP A 61 1.06 -13.33 -25.83
CA ASP A 61 2.38 -13.76 -26.30
C ASP A 61 3.35 -12.57 -26.30
N LEU A 62 4.31 -12.61 -25.38
CA LEU A 62 5.15 -11.47 -25.04
C LEU A 62 6.24 -11.23 -26.06
N LYS A 63 6.15 -10.09 -26.76
CA LYS A 63 7.30 -9.50 -27.47
C LYS A 63 8.19 -8.77 -26.46
N LEU A 64 9.50 -8.87 -26.64
CA LEU A 64 10.52 -8.30 -25.74
C LEU A 64 10.25 -6.83 -25.38
N HIS A 65 9.85 -6.00 -26.35
CA HIS A 65 9.55 -4.58 -26.12
C HIS A 65 8.42 -4.36 -25.10
N ASN A 66 7.34 -5.14 -25.21
CA ASN A 66 6.22 -5.04 -24.27
C ASN A 66 6.67 -5.47 -22.86
N THR A 67 7.62 -6.40 -22.75
CA THR A 67 8.13 -6.92 -21.47
C THR A 67 8.92 -5.88 -20.71
N VAL A 68 9.71 -5.08 -21.43
CA VAL A 68 10.43 -3.96 -20.85
C VAL A 68 9.47 -2.89 -20.30
N ILE A 69 8.45 -2.50 -21.08
CA ILE A 69 7.44 -1.52 -20.64
C ILE A 69 6.72 -2.00 -19.38
N PHE A 70 6.34 -3.28 -19.36
CA PHE A 70 5.66 -3.86 -18.22
C PHE A 70 6.53 -3.87 -16.96
N ILE A 71 7.79 -4.32 -17.07
CA ILE A 71 8.74 -4.27 -15.94
C ILE A 71 8.87 -2.85 -15.39
N PHE A 72 8.91 -1.85 -16.28
CA PHE A 72 8.98 -0.46 -15.88
C PHE A 72 7.75 0.01 -15.08
N ILE A 73 6.54 -0.37 -15.49
CA ILE A 73 5.30 -0.08 -14.76
C ILE A 73 5.34 -0.71 -13.36
N ILE A 74 5.82 -1.96 -13.25
CA ILE A 74 5.93 -2.65 -11.95
C ILE A 74 6.93 -1.99 -11.04
N VAL A 75 8.10 -1.61 -11.56
CA VAL A 75 9.12 -0.90 -10.79
C VAL A 75 8.53 0.40 -10.25
N ILE A 76 7.86 1.19 -11.09
CA ILE A 76 7.18 2.41 -10.64
C ILE A 76 6.16 2.10 -9.55
N TYR A 77 5.33 1.07 -9.73
CA TYR A 77 4.33 0.66 -8.76
C TYR A 77 4.93 0.33 -7.39
N MET A 78 6.02 -0.45 -7.37
CA MET A 78 6.67 -0.87 -6.11
C MET A 78 7.23 0.31 -5.32
N PHE A 79 7.76 1.32 -6.02
CA PHE A 79 8.31 2.51 -5.36
C PHE A 79 7.25 3.57 -5.05
N MET A 80 6.05 3.49 -5.63
CA MET A 80 5.05 4.55 -5.54
C MET A 80 4.61 4.85 -4.11
N ILE A 81 4.56 3.83 -3.24
CA ILE A 81 4.19 3.99 -1.82
C ILE A 81 5.19 4.92 -1.11
N ASP A 82 6.49 4.82 -1.40
CA ASP A 82 7.51 5.64 -0.75
C ASP A 82 7.45 7.12 -1.12
N TYR A 83 6.89 7.44 -2.29
CA TYR A 83 6.74 8.80 -2.78
C TYR A 83 5.35 9.42 -2.52
N LEU A 84 4.43 8.65 -1.95
CA LEU A 84 3.08 9.09 -1.61
C LEU A 84 2.92 9.12 -0.08
N PRO A 85 3.24 10.25 0.58
CA PRO A 85 3.29 10.32 2.04
C PRO A 85 1.94 9.98 2.70
N ASP A 86 0.81 10.36 2.09
CA ASP A 86 -0.50 10.01 2.63
C ASP A 86 -0.79 8.51 2.53
N VAL A 87 -0.34 7.86 1.44
CA VAL A 87 -0.51 6.41 1.25
C VAL A 87 0.38 5.66 2.23
N LYS A 88 1.65 6.06 2.32
CA LYS A 88 2.62 5.50 3.28
C LYS A 88 2.11 5.65 4.70
N TYR A 89 1.60 6.83 5.07
CA TYR A 89 1.05 7.08 6.41
C TYR A 89 -0.11 6.14 6.75
N ASN A 90 -1.05 5.95 5.82
CA ASN A 90 -2.23 5.13 6.11
C ASN A 90 -1.96 3.61 5.98
N MET A 91 -0.98 3.17 5.19
CA MET A 91 -0.63 1.75 5.04
C MET A 91 0.16 1.18 6.22
N ASN A 92 0.62 2.03 7.13
CA ASN A 92 1.73 1.72 7.99
C ASN A 92 1.24 1.74 9.44
N LEU A 93 0.63 0.61 9.83
CA LEU A 93 0.22 0.27 11.21
C LEU A 93 1.42 0.41 12.18
N ASP A 94 2.62 0.11 11.69
CA ASP A 94 3.90 0.18 12.42
C ASP A 94 4.37 1.62 12.70
N THR A 95 3.93 2.63 11.93
CA THR A 95 4.35 4.03 12.12
C THR A 95 3.96 4.59 13.49
N CYS A 96 2.85 4.10 14.04
CA CYS A 96 2.40 4.49 15.37
C CYS A 96 3.35 3.96 16.45
N ILE A 97 3.80 2.70 16.31
CA ILE A 97 4.72 2.06 17.25
C ILE A 97 6.12 2.68 17.14
N ASP A 98 6.58 2.93 15.93
CA ASP A 98 7.94 3.43 15.69
C ASP A 98 8.11 4.92 15.99
N ASN A 99 7.11 5.74 15.68
CA ASN A 99 7.25 7.20 15.67
C ASN A 99 6.42 7.89 16.77
N GLY A 100 5.54 7.15 17.46
CA GLY A 100 4.60 7.68 18.44
C GLY A 100 3.45 8.49 17.82
N ILE A 101 3.33 8.58 16.49
CA ILE A 101 2.27 9.35 15.83
C ILE A 101 1.22 8.39 15.29
N CYS A 102 0.01 8.44 15.86
CA CYS A 102 -1.04 7.46 15.61
C CYS A 102 -2.29 8.13 15.02
N ALA A 103 -2.79 7.57 13.92
CA ALA A 103 -3.97 8.08 13.22
C ALA A 103 -5.27 7.83 14.01
N GLU A 104 -6.28 8.66 13.78
CA GLU A 104 -7.63 8.43 14.31
C GLU A 104 -8.19 7.05 13.92
N ASN A 105 -8.92 6.44 14.85
CA ASN A 105 -9.54 5.11 14.79
C ASN A 105 -8.55 3.93 14.71
N LEU A 106 -7.26 4.18 14.90
CA LEU A 106 -6.27 3.12 15.04
C LEU A 106 -6.39 2.46 16.43
N GLU A 107 -6.47 1.14 16.49
CA GLU A 107 -6.33 0.39 17.74
C GLU A 107 -4.84 0.19 18.05
N VAL A 108 -4.41 0.74 19.18
CA VAL A 108 -3.02 0.69 19.63
C VAL A 108 -2.94 -0.03 20.97
N ASN A 109 -1.88 -0.81 21.17
CA ASN A 109 -1.64 -1.46 22.46
C ASN A 109 -0.67 -0.61 23.28
N THR A 110 -1.15 -0.05 24.38
CA THR A 110 -0.40 0.85 25.26
C THR A 110 -0.18 0.21 26.63
N GLU A 111 0.54 0.90 27.52
CA GLU A 111 0.65 0.51 28.92
C GLU A 111 -0.70 0.48 29.66
N TYR A 112 -1.70 1.21 29.15
CA TYR A 112 -3.08 1.24 29.67
C TYR A 112 -3.98 0.18 29.00
N GLY A 113 -3.41 -0.68 28.15
CA GLY A 113 -4.12 -1.68 27.35
C GLY A 113 -4.47 -1.18 25.95
N LYS A 114 -5.41 -1.87 25.31
CA LYS A 114 -5.88 -1.58 23.95
C LYS A 114 -6.74 -0.32 23.93
N ILE A 115 -6.30 0.70 23.20
CA ILE A 115 -6.97 2.00 23.07
C ILE A 115 -7.23 2.27 21.60
N ILE A 116 -8.42 2.80 21.30
CA ILE A 116 -8.74 3.37 19.99
C ILE A 116 -8.35 4.84 20.02
N ILE A 117 -7.49 5.26 19.09
CA ILE A 117 -7.04 6.66 18.99
C ILE A 117 -8.18 7.54 18.48
N ASN A 118 -8.51 8.58 19.23
CA ASN A 118 -9.39 9.67 18.83
C ASN A 118 -9.07 10.90 19.67
N ALA A 119 -9.67 12.06 19.37
CA ALA A 119 -9.41 13.29 20.10
C ALA A 119 -9.60 13.14 21.62
N GLN A 120 -10.66 12.43 22.04
CA GLN A 120 -10.97 12.25 23.46
C GLN A 120 -9.96 11.34 24.16
N THR A 121 -9.60 10.21 23.56
CA THR A 121 -8.63 9.28 24.13
C THR A 121 -7.24 9.89 24.13
N CYS A 122 -6.88 10.63 23.08
CA CYS A 122 -5.61 11.33 22.98
C CYS A 122 -5.42 12.31 24.16
N ILE A 123 -6.38 13.20 24.35
CA ILE A 123 -6.34 14.20 25.43
C ILE A 123 -6.45 13.52 26.81
N LYS A 124 -7.26 12.46 26.93
CA LYS A 124 -7.46 11.73 28.20
C LYS A 124 -6.14 11.16 28.76
N TYR A 125 -5.26 10.66 27.89
CA TYR A 125 -3.98 10.08 28.30
C TYR A 125 -2.81 11.08 28.25
N GLY A 126 -3.10 12.37 28.08
CA GLY A 126 -2.09 13.44 28.11
C GLY A 126 -1.26 13.56 26.83
N TRP A 127 -1.70 12.93 25.75
CA TRP A 127 -1.06 12.99 24.44
C TRP A 127 -1.50 14.22 23.64
N SER A 128 -0.73 14.56 22.61
CA SER A 128 -1.00 15.76 21.80
C SER A 128 -1.90 15.44 20.61
N TRP A 129 -3.10 16.02 20.60
CA TRP A 129 -4.01 15.88 19.47
C TRP A 129 -3.77 16.97 18.43
N ASN A 130 -3.65 16.57 17.15
CA ASN A 130 -3.61 17.48 16.03
C ASN A 130 -4.95 17.48 15.28
N GLU A 131 -5.75 18.52 15.44
CA GLU A 131 -7.07 18.63 14.79
C GLU A 131 -7.00 18.72 13.26
N GLU A 132 -6.01 19.43 12.71
CA GLU A 132 -5.88 19.58 11.25
C GLU A 132 -5.57 18.24 10.56
N LYS A 133 -4.84 17.38 11.25
CA LYS A 133 -4.30 16.13 10.70
C LYS A 133 -4.99 14.88 11.26
N MET A 134 -5.84 15.03 12.27
CA MET A 134 -6.60 13.97 12.95
C MET A 134 -5.69 12.83 13.44
N PHE A 135 -4.64 13.19 14.19
CA PHE A 135 -3.72 12.24 14.80
C PHE A 135 -3.40 12.60 16.25
N CYS A 136 -2.90 11.59 16.95
CA CYS A 136 -2.39 11.69 18.31
C CYS A 136 -0.88 11.45 18.35
N ASP A 137 -0.11 12.38 18.94
CA ASP A 137 1.31 12.19 19.26
C ASP A 137 1.41 11.64 20.70
N LEU A 138 1.82 10.38 20.82
CA LEU A 138 1.95 9.61 22.06
C LEU A 138 3.22 9.96 22.87
N ARG A 139 4.08 10.87 22.39
CA ARG A 139 5.35 11.26 23.05
C ARG A 139 5.19 12.35 24.09
#